data_AF-A0A7Y0S1B6-F1
#
_entry.id   AF-A0A7Y0S1B6-F1
#
_cell.length_a   1.000
_cell.length_b   1.000
_cell.length_c   1.000
_cell.angle_alpha   90.00
_cell.angle_beta   90.00
_cell.angle_gamma   90.00
#
_symmetry.space_group_name_H-M   'P 1'
#
loop_
_entity.id
_entity.type
_entity.pdbx_description
1 polymer ?
#
loop_
_entity_poly.entity_id
_entity_poly.type
_entity_poly.pdbx_seq_one_letter_code
_entity_poly.pdbx_strand_id
1 'polypeptide(L)'
;PQPVLDSMVGYLGRFNANLGGHYFSSQVTVDVMQNARESAQALLNAPSSGNIVFGANMTSLTFQLSRAISRDWQAGDEIIVSALDHYS
;
A
#
# COMPACT_ATOMS: atom_id res chain seq x y z
N PRO A 1 -12.09 4.09 -17.34
CA PRO A 1 -11.27 4.83 -16.35
C PRO A 1 -11.95 6.07 -15.73
N GLN A 2 -12.98 6.66 -16.35
CA GLN A 2 -13.70 7.83 -15.79
C GLN A 2 -14.11 7.68 -14.31
N PRO A 3 -14.62 6.52 -13.84
CA PRO A 3 -14.97 6.35 -12.42
C PRO A 3 -13.80 6.54 -11.45
N VAL A 4 -12.56 6.22 -11.87
CA VAL A 4 -11.35 6.44 -11.09
C VAL A 4 -11.07 7.94 -10.95
N LEU A 5 -11.17 8.69 -12.06
CA LEU A 5 -10.96 10.14 -12.06
C LEU A 5 -12.00 10.82 -11.17
N ASP A 6 -13.27 10.46 -11.31
CA ASP A 6 -14.37 11.04 -10.53
C ASP A 6 -14.20 10.77 -9.03
N SER A 7 -13.75 9.56 -8.66
CA SER A 7 -13.48 9.19 -7.27
C SER A 7 -12.33 10.00 -6.68
N MET A 8 -11.24 10.14 -7.43
CA MET A 8 -10.07 10.93 -7.01
C MET A 8 -10.42 12.41 -6.84
N VAL A 9 -11.10 13.01 -7.81
CA VAL A 9 -11.56 14.41 -7.76
C VAL A 9 -12.55 14.62 -6.61
N GLY A 10 -13.51 13.70 -6.46
CA GLY A 10 -14.50 13.74 -5.39
C GLY A 10 -13.88 13.70 -3.99
N TYR A 11 -12.90 12.81 -3.77
CA TYR A 11 -12.18 12.72 -2.50
C TYR A 11 -11.34 13.97 -2.23
N LEU A 12 -10.48 14.34 -3.19
CA LEU A 12 -9.53 15.45 -3.03
C LEU A 12 -10.24 16.79 -2.86
N GLY A 13 -11.38 16.99 -3.52
CA GLY A 13 -12.14 18.24 -3.47
C GLY A 13 -13.05 18.40 -2.24
N ARG A 14 -13.35 17.34 -1.48
CA ARG A 14 -14.37 17.38 -0.42
C ARG A 14 -13.92 16.82 0.93
N PHE A 15 -13.08 15.80 0.94
CA PHE A 15 -12.80 15.01 2.16
C PHE A 15 -11.32 14.95 2.52
N ASN A 16 -10.42 15.48 1.69
CA ASN A 16 -8.98 15.37 1.89
C ASN A 16 -8.54 15.80 3.30
N ALA A 17 -8.17 14.83 4.13
CA ALA A 17 -7.76 15.08 5.50
C ALA A 17 -6.77 14.03 6.00
N ASN A 18 -6.09 14.37 7.09
CA ASN A 18 -5.25 13.43 7.83
C ASN A 18 -6.13 12.41 8.59
N LEU A 19 -5.57 11.21 8.78
CA LEU A 19 -6.17 10.13 9.57
C LEU A 19 -6.21 10.45 11.07
N GLY A 20 -7.19 9.89 11.78
CA GLY A 20 -7.28 9.92 13.24
C GLY A 20 -7.89 11.19 13.85
N GLY A 21 -8.44 12.09 13.03
CA GLY A 21 -9.19 13.24 13.50
C GLY A 21 -10.64 12.89 13.89
N HIS A 22 -11.23 13.68 14.79
CA HIS A 22 -12.64 13.52 15.20
C HIS A 22 -13.64 14.14 14.21
N TYR A 23 -13.17 14.92 13.23
CA TYR A 23 -14.01 15.59 12.25
C TYR A 23 -14.44 14.63 11.13
N PHE A 24 -15.59 14.93 10.52
CA PHE A 24 -16.24 14.08 9.51
C PHE A 24 -15.31 13.65 8.35
N SER A 25 -14.51 14.57 7.80
CA SER A 25 -13.61 14.25 6.69
C SER A 25 -12.53 13.23 7.06
N SER A 26 -12.04 13.20 8.31
CA SER A 26 -11.10 12.16 8.75
C SER A 26 -11.77 10.80 8.84
N GLN A 27 -13.05 10.73 9.25
CA GLN A 27 -13.78 9.45 9.30
C GLN A 27 -13.90 8.89 7.88
N VAL A 28 -14.28 9.73 6.92
CA VAL A 28 -14.32 9.36 5.50
C VAL A 28 -12.96 8.88 4.99
N THR A 29 -11.86 9.57 5.33
CA THR A 29 -10.51 9.11 4.93
C THR A 29 -10.13 7.76 5.54
N VAL A 30 -10.48 7.51 6.81
CA VAL A 30 -10.25 6.21 7.47
C VAL A 30 -11.03 5.10 6.73
N ASP A 31 -12.30 5.35 6.41
CA ASP A 31 -13.15 4.40 5.70
C ASP A 31 -12.62 4.12 4.29
N VAL A 32 -12.17 5.14 3.55
CA VAL A 32 -11.55 4.98 2.23
C VAL A 32 -10.30 4.09 2.31
N MET A 33 -9.45 4.31 3.31
CA MET A 33 -8.25 3.49 3.51
C MET A 33 -8.59 2.04 3.84
N GLN A 34 -9.58 1.80 4.71
CA GLN A 34 -10.01 0.45 5.06
C GLN A 34 -10.61 -0.28 3.87
N ASN A 35 -11.54 0.36 3.14
CA ASN A 35 -12.15 -0.18 1.94
C ASN A 35 -11.12 -0.52 0.86
N ALA A 36 -10.08 0.31 0.71
CA ALA A 36 -9.00 0.05 -0.23
C ALA A 36 -8.20 -1.22 0.15
N ARG A 37 -7.92 -1.43 1.44
CA ARG A 37 -7.23 -2.65 1.92
C ARG A 37 -8.09 -3.90 1.73
N GLU A 38 -9.38 -3.83 2.01
CA GLU A 38 -10.31 -4.95 1.82
C GLU A 38 -10.49 -5.30 0.34
N SER A 39 -10.55 -4.29 -0.53
CA SER A 39 -10.60 -4.50 -1.98
C SER A 39 -9.34 -5.19 -2.51
N ALA A 40 -8.16 -4.76 -2.03
CA ALA A 40 -6.89 -5.38 -2.38
C ALA A 40 -6.77 -6.80 -1.81
N GLN A 41 -7.27 -7.03 -0.59
CA GLN A 41 -7.36 -8.36 0.01
C GLN A 41 -8.18 -9.30 -0.89
N ALA A 42 -9.36 -8.87 -1.33
CA ALA A 42 -10.22 -9.65 -2.21
C ALA A 42 -9.54 -9.95 -3.56
N LEU A 43 -8.87 -8.96 -4.16
CA LEU A 43 -8.15 -9.12 -5.44
C LEU A 43 -7.02 -10.16 -5.34
N LEU A 44 -6.26 -10.13 -4.24
CA LEU A 44 -5.07 -10.98 -4.05
C LEU A 44 -5.39 -12.29 -3.32
N ASN A 45 -6.64 -12.49 -2.89
CA ASN A 45 -7.04 -13.57 -1.98
C ASN A 45 -6.16 -13.62 -0.71
N ALA A 46 -5.86 -12.45 -0.13
CA ALA A 46 -5.04 -12.37 1.07
C ALA A 46 -5.84 -12.80 2.32
N PRO A 47 -5.19 -13.39 3.35
CA PRO A 47 -5.88 -13.86 4.56
C PRO A 47 -6.60 -12.76 5.34
N SER A 48 -6.09 -11.52 5.29
CA SER A 48 -6.66 -10.37 5.98
C SER A 48 -6.28 -9.06 5.27
N SER A 49 -7.10 -8.02 5.40
CA SER A 49 -6.81 -6.66 4.95
C SER A 49 -5.61 -6.05 5.69
N GLY A 50 -5.30 -6.57 6.88
CA GLY A 50 -4.07 -6.24 7.63
C GLY A 50 -2.77 -6.70 6.97
N ASN A 51 -2.82 -7.62 6.00
CA ASN A 51 -1.66 -8.05 5.21
C ASN A 51 -1.35 -7.12 4.03
N ILE A 52 -2.18 -6.10 3.78
CA ILE A 52 -1.99 -5.16 2.67
C ILE A 52 -1.20 -3.96 3.18
N VAL A 53 -0.18 -3.52 2.43
CA VAL A 53 0.56 -2.28 2.70
C VAL A 53 0.58 -1.45 1.41
N PHE A 54 0.19 -0.17 1.52
CA PHE A 54 0.27 0.77 0.42
C PHE A 54 1.57 1.56 0.48
N GLY A 55 2.20 1.78 -0.67
CA GLY A 55 3.36 2.63 -0.86
C GLY A 55 3.29 3.33 -2.22
N ALA A 56 4.26 4.19 -2.50
CA ALA A 56 4.25 5.03 -3.70
C ALA A 56 4.28 4.22 -5.02
N ASN A 57 5.04 3.12 -5.05
CA ASN A 57 5.18 2.21 -6.19
C ASN A 57 5.93 0.93 -5.77
N MET A 58 6.02 -0.04 -6.68
CA MET A 58 6.70 -1.32 -6.45
C MET A 58 8.19 -1.13 -6.08
N THR A 59 8.95 -0.31 -6.81
CA THR A 59 10.37 -0.03 -6.51
C THR A 59 10.57 0.44 -5.08
N SER A 60 9.79 1.43 -4.64
CA SER A 60 9.88 1.99 -3.29
C SER A 60 9.55 0.95 -2.22
N LEU A 61 8.54 0.11 -2.47
CA LEU A 61 8.14 -0.97 -1.57
C LEU A 61 9.20 -2.07 -1.48
N THR A 62 9.77 -2.52 -2.59
CA THR A 62 10.85 -3.53 -2.62
C THR A 62 12.09 -3.05 -1.87
N PHE A 63 12.43 -1.77 -1.99
CA PHE A 63 13.52 -1.15 -1.23
C PHE A 63 13.24 -1.08 0.27
N GLN A 64 12.01 -0.83 0.69
CA GLN A 64 11.63 -0.85 2.11
C GLN A 64 11.66 -2.28 2.65
N LEU A 65 11.12 -3.23 1.87
CA LEU A 65 11.12 -4.65 2.22
C LEU A 65 12.54 -5.18 2.39
N SER A 66 13.45 -4.91 1.45
CA SER A 66 14.83 -5.39 1.51
C SER A 66 15.54 -4.93 2.78
N ARG A 67 15.42 -3.64 3.14
CA ARG A 67 15.97 -3.09 4.38
C ARG A 67 15.32 -3.67 5.63
N ALA A 68 14.03 -4.00 5.56
CA ALA A 68 13.31 -4.56 6.69
C ALA A 68 13.73 -6.00 6.98
N ILE A 69 13.90 -6.83 5.95
CA ILE A 69 14.28 -8.24 6.08
C ILE A 69 15.79 -8.42 6.28
N SER A 70 16.61 -7.46 5.86
CA SER A 70 18.08 -7.56 5.94
C SER A 70 18.66 -7.29 7.33
N ARG A 71 17.82 -7.05 8.35
CA ARG A 71 18.29 -6.62 9.68
C ARG A 71 19.17 -7.66 10.37
N ASP A 72 18.88 -8.93 10.12
CA ASP A 72 19.53 -10.06 10.81
C ASP A 72 20.43 -10.88 9.88
N TRP A 73 20.67 -10.40 8.65
CA TRP A 73 21.55 -11.07 7.70
C TRP A 73 23.00 -11.06 8.15
N GLN A 74 23.71 -12.15 7.87
CA GLN A 74 25.10 -12.37 8.23
C GLN A 74 25.97 -12.57 7.00
N ALA A 75 27.28 -12.47 7.20
CA ALA A 75 28.24 -12.84 6.17
C ALA A 75 28.08 -14.33 5.83
N GLY A 76 27.87 -14.64 4.55
CA GLY A 76 27.62 -16.00 4.08
C GLY A 76 26.14 -16.29 3.78
N ASP A 77 25.20 -15.43 4.17
CA ASP A 77 23.82 -15.54 3.71
C ASP A 77 23.71 -15.23 2.21
N GLU A 78 22.79 -15.92 1.53
CA GLU A 78 22.60 -15.80 0.08
C GLU A 78 21.20 -15.28 -0.26
N ILE A 79 21.13 -14.42 -1.27
CA ILE A 79 19.87 -13.89 -1.82
C ILE A 79 19.75 -14.40 -3.25
N ILE A 80 18.74 -15.23 -3.48
CA ILE A 80 18.47 -15.76 -4.81
C ILE A 80 17.49 -14.85 -5.54
N VAL A 81 17.86 -14.44 -6.75
CA VAL A 81 17.05 -13.63 -7.67
C VAL A 81 17.02 -14.28 -9.05
N SER A 82 16.10 -13.86 -9.91
CA SER A 82 16.00 -14.33 -11.28
C SER A 82 16.63 -13.34 -12.26
N ALA A 83 17.28 -13.84 -13.31
CA ALA A 83 17.73 -13.02 -14.43
C ALA A 83 16.58 -12.39 -15.24
N LEU A 84 15.34 -12.83 -15.00
CA LEU A 84 14.12 -12.28 -15.59
C LEU A 84 13.51 -11.14 -14.75
N ASP A 85 14.02 -10.91 -13.54
CA ASP A 85 13.46 -9.88 -12.67
C ASP A 85 13.74 -8.48 -13.25
N HIS A 86 12.76 -7.60 -13.11
CA HIS A 86 12.89 -6.20 -13.54
C HIS A 86 13.92 -5.46 -12.68
N TYR A 87 14.69 -4.57 -13.30
CA TYR A 87 15.49 -3.58 -12.58
C TYR A 87 14.57 -2.59 -11.91
N SER A 88 14.19 -2.89 -10.66
CA SER A 88 13.31 -2.04 -9.85
C SER A 88 13.89 -0.65 -9.69
#